data_AF-A0A257JFX8-F1
#
_entry.id   AF-A0A257JFX8-F1
#
_cell.length_a   1.000
_cell.length_b   1.000
_cell.length_c   1.000
_cell.angle_alpha   90.00
_cell.angle_beta   90.00
_cell.angle_gamma   90.00
#
_symmetry.space_group_name_H-M   'P 1'
#
loop_
_entity.id
_entity.type
_entity.pdbx_description
1 polymer ?
#
loop_
_entity_poly.entity_id
_entity_poly.type
_entity_poly.pdbx_seq_one_letter_code
_entity_poly.pdbx_strand_id
1 'polypeptide(L)' 'MHFLRADQELTRHSYYAATAVRDARYPALQGDVHCDVAVVGGGLAGLSAAIELADRGFSVRVLEAREVGFGASGRNGGQA' A
#
# COMPACT_ATOMS: atom_id res chain seq x y z
N MET A 1 -3.15 -18.15 -9.59
CA MET A 1 -4.25 -17.21 -9.94
C MET A 1 -5.54 -17.46 -9.15
N HIS A 2 -5.94 -18.70 -8.85
CA HIS A 2 -7.19 -18.98 -8.11
C HIS A 2 -7.16 -18.54 -6.62
N PHE A 3 -6.07 -18.79 -5.90
CA PHE A 3 -5.91 -18.38 -4.49
C PHE A 3 -6.02 -16.87 -4.25
N LEU A 4 -5.52 -16.04 -5.19
CA LEU A 4 -5.65 -14.58 -5.12
C LEU A 4 -7.12 -14.13 -5.20
N ARG A 5 -7.96 -14.82 -5.99
CA ARG A 5 -9.39 -14.49 -6.07
C ARG A 5 -10.13 -14.85 -4.80
N ALA A 6 -9.88 -16.03 -4.25
CA ALA A 6 -10.55 -16.48 -3.01
C ALA A 6 -10.26 -15.52 -1.84
N ASP A 7 -9.00 -15.10 -1.67
CA ASP A 7 -8.59 -14.12 -0.65
C ASP A 7 -9.28 -12.76 -0.83
N GLN A 8 -9.42 -12.29 -2.08
CA GLN A 8 -10.14 -11.06 -2.38
C GLN A 8 -11.64 -11.18 -2.06
N GLU A 9 -12.27 -12.30 -2.40
CA GLU A 9 -13.69 -12.50 -2.14
C GLU A 9 -14.00 -12.53 -0.63
N LEU A 10 -13.16 -13.21 0.15
CA LEU A 10 -13.30 -13.29 1.61
C LEU A 10 -13.16 -11.93 2.29
N THR A 11 -12.27 -11.06 1.79
CA THR A 11 -11.97 -9.78 2.44
C THR A 11 -12.87 -8.63 1.99
N ARG A 12 -13.55 -8.76 0.85
CA ARG A 12 -14.40 -7.71 0.24
C ARG A 12 -15.55 -7.26 1.12
N HIS A 13 -16.12 -8.15 1.93
CA HIS A 13 -17.24 -7.88 2.84
C HIS A 13 -16.83 -7.90 4.32
N SER A 14 -15.54 -7.75 4.61
CA SER A 14 -15.05 -7.68 5.98
C SER A 14 -15.47 -6.38 6.66
N TYR A 15 -15.60 -6.43 7.99
CA TYR A 15 -15.83 -5.23 8.82
C TYR A 15 -14.78 -4.14 8.54
N TYR A 16 -13.52 -4.53 8.38
CA TYR A 16 -12.42 -3.60 8.08
C TYR A 16 -12.59 -2.94 6.72
N ALA A 17 -12.97 -3.69 5.68
CA ALA A 17 -13.22 -3.11 4.36
C ALA A 17 -14.43 -2.15 4.36
N ALA A 18 -15.45 -2.45 5.17
CA ALA A 18 -16.66 -1.64 5.26
C ALA A 18 -16.49 -0.35 6.07
N THR A 19 -15.59 -0.35 7.06
CA THR A 19 -15.42 0.78 8.00
C THR A 19 -14.13 1.58 7.79
N ALA A 20 -13.17 1.07 7.01
CA ALA A 20 -11.95 1.81 6.70
C ALA A 20 -12.25 3.06 5.87
N VAL A 21 -11.84 4.22 6.38
CA VAL A 21 -11.81 5.46 5.60
C VAL A 21 -10.63 5.40 4.65
N ARG A 22 -10.90 5.34 3.35
CA ARG A 22 -9.89 5.32 2.29
C ARG A 22 -9.98 6.58 1.45
N ASP A 23 -9.42 7.67 1.95
CA ASP A 23 -9.49 8.97 1.30
C ASP A 23 -8.57 9.11 0.07
N ALA A 24 -7.44 8.40 0.06
CA ALA A 24 -6.38 8.70 -0.90
C ALA A 24 -6.40 7.75 -2.11
N ARG A 25 -6.99 8.22 -3.22
CA ARG A 25 -6.59 7.75 -4.55
C ARG A 25 -5.39 8.59 -5.00
N TYR A 26 -4.20 8.00 -4.94
CA TYR A 26 -3.01 8.64 -5.49
C TYR A 26 -3.05 8.57 -7.02
N PRO A 27 -2.67 9.65 -7.72
CA PRO A 27 -2.61 9.62 -9.18
C PRO A 27 -1.54 8.62 -9.64
N ALA A 28 -1.81 7.96 -10.76
CA ALA A 28 -0.78 7.14 -11.42
C ALA A 28 0.41 8.04 -11.80
N LEU A 29 1.63 7.53 -11.60
CA LEU A 29 2.85 8.20 -12.04
C LEU A 29 2.76 8.50 -13.53
N GLN A 30 3.05 9.75 -13.91
CA GLN A 30 3.12 10.19 -15.29
C GLN A 30 4.58 10.53 -15.62
N GLY A 31 5.10 9.92 -16.68
CA GLY A 31 6.48 10.13 -17.13
C GLY A 31 7.52 9.77 -16.06
N ASP A 32 8.68 10.41 -16.18
CA ASP A 32 9.82 10.18 -15.31
C ASP A 32 9.84 11.17 -14.14
N VAL A 33 10.23 10.68 -12.96
CA VAL A 33 10.36 11.50 -11.74
C VAL A 33 11.67 11.17 -11.05
N HIS A 34 12.37 12.22 -10.63
CA HIS A 34 13.56 12.09 -9.80
C HIS A 34 13.23 12.06 -8.31
N CYS A 35 13.92 11.19 -7.59
CA CYS A 35 13.87 11.04 -6.13
C CYS A 35 15.17 10.42 -5.64
N ASP A 36 15.45 10.54 -4.35
CA ASP A 36 16.61 9.90 -3.73
C ASP A 36 16.35 8.41 -3.53
N VAL A 37 15.11 8.04 -3.19
CA VAL A 37 14.70 6.64 -2.99
C VAL A 37 13.34 6.35 -3.63
N ALA A 38 13.29 5.31 -4.46
CA ALA A 38 12.06 4.72 -4.96
C ALA A 38 11.71 3.46 -4.16
N VAL A 39 10.52 3.44 -3.56
CA VAL A 39 9.97 2.28 -2.84
C VAL A 39 8.89 1.63 -3.70
N VAL A 40 9.06 0.34 -3.99
CA VAL A 40 8.08 -0.44 -4.78
C VAL A 40 7.25 -1.29 -3.83
N GLY A 41 5.95 -0.98 -3.74
CA GLY A 41 4.97 -1.64 -2.89
C GLY A 41 4.47 -0.75 -1.74
N GLY A 42 3.16 -0.51 -1.72
CA GLY A 42 2.46 0.26 -0.68
C GLY A 42 1.98 -0.60 0.49
N GLY A 43 2.72 -1.66 0.85
CA GLY A 43 2.45 -2.49 2.02
C GLY A 43 3.13 -1.96 3.30
N LEU A 44 2.94 -2.64 4.42
CA LEU A 44 3.48 -2.23 5.73
C LEU A 44 4.99 -1.93 5.67
N ALA A 45 5.79 -2.89 5.21
CA ALA A 45 7.24 -2.73 5.14
C ALA A 45 7.68 -1.56 4.24
N GLY A 46 7.03 -1.41 3.07
CA GLY A 46 7.34 -0.33 2.13
C GLY A 46 7.00 1.05 2.71
N LEU A 47 5.83 1.20 3.33
CA LEU A 47 5.42 2.45 3.97
C LEU A 47 6.29 2.78 5.18
N SER A 48 6.61 1.80 6.03
CA SER A 48 7.51 2.00 7.17
C SER A 48 8.88 2.48 6.72
N ALA A 49 9.46 1.86 5.67
CA ALA A 49 10.71 2.31 5.09
C ALA A 49 10.60 3.72 4.50
N ALA A 50 9.52 4.02 3.77
CA ALA A 50 9.31 5.33 3.15
C ALA A 50 9.21 6.46 4.18
N ILE A 51 8.48 6.23 5.28
CA ILE A 51 8.33 7.19 6.39
C ILE A 51 9.69 7.43 7.05
N GLU A 52 10.40 6.37 7.45
CA GLU A 52 11.71 6.48 8.09
C GLU A 52 12.73 7.22 7.22
N LEU A 53 12.72 6.98 5.91
CA LEU A 53 13.61 7.68 4.98
C LEU A 53 13.20 9.14 4.76
N ALA A 54 11.90 9.42 4.65
CA ALA A 54 11.40 10.79 4.53
C ALA A 54 11.72 11.61 5.78
N ASP A 55 11.58 11.03 6.98
CA ASP A 55 11.93 11.67 8.26
C ASP A 55 13.43 12.00 8.36
N ARG A 56 14.28 11.24 7.65
CA ARG A 56 15.72 11.53 7.51
C ARG A 56 16.06 12.57 6.45
N GLY A 57 15.05 13.12 5.76
CA GLY A 57 15.19 14.18 4.78
C GLY A 57 15.36 13.73 3.33
N PHE A 58 15.19 12.44 3.03
CA PHE A 58 15.25 11.96 1.65
C PHE A 58 13.96 12.30 0.88
N SER A 59 14.09 12.65 -0.40
CA SER A 59 12.98 12.67 -1.35
C SER A 59 12.60 11.23 -1.71
N VAL A 60 11.46 10.76 -1.18
CA VAL A 60 11.00 9.37 -1.37
C VAL A 60 9.77 9.32 -2.27
N ARG A 61 9.75 8.36 -3.20
CA ARG A 61 8.56 8.05 -4.02
C ARG A 61 8.12 6.61 -3.78
N VAL A 62 6.86 6.42 -3.40
CA VAL A 62 6.24 5.10 -3.25
C VAL A 62 5.41 4.80 -4.49
N LEU A 63 5.65 3.64 -5.11
CA LEU A 63 4.89 3.13 -6.25
C LEU A 63 4.12 1.87 -5.83
N GLU A 64 2.81 1.92 -5.92
CA GLU A 64 1.91 0.80 -5.66
C GLU A 64 1.06 0.54 -6.91
N ALA A 65 0.95 -0.72 -7.31
CA ALA A 65 0.19 -1.13 -8.50
C ALA A 65 -1.33 -1.05 -8.28
N ARG A 66 -1.77 -1.01 -7.02
CA ARG A 66 -3.16 -1.00 -6.58
C ARG A 66 -3.42 0.16 -5.59
N GLU A 67 -4.24 -0.08 -4.59
CA GLU A 67 -4.44 0.79 -3.44
C GLU A 67 -3.39 0.49 -2.37
N VAL A 68 -3.02 1.51 -1.59
CA VAL A 68 -2.13 1.34 -0.44
C VAL A 68 -2.73 0.30 0.52
N GLY A 69 -1.89 -0.63 0.98
CA GLY A 69 -2.32 -1.74 1.84
C GLY A 69 -3.09 -2.85 1.12
N PHE A 70 -3.19 -2.86 -0.22
CA PHE A 70 -3.97 -3.87 -0.94
C PHE A 70 -3.59 -5.32 -0.65
N GLY A 71 -2.31 -5.60 -0.41
CA GLY A 71 -1.78 -6.96 -0.23
C GLY A 71 -1.97 -7.52 1.18
N ALA A 72 -1.07 -8.41 1.58
CA ALA A 72 -1.09 -9.09 2.87
C ALA A 72 -1.23 -8.13 4.06
N SER A 73 -0.57 -6.97 4.00
CA SER A 73 -0.57 -5.99 5.10
C SER A 73 -1.94 -5.40 5.43
N GLY A 74 -2.85 -5.26 4.46
CA GLY A 74 -4.22 -4.79 4.72
C GLY A 74 -5.23 -5.91 4.93
N ARG A 75 -4.80 -7.19 4.83
CA ARG A 75 -5.66 -8.38 4.94
C ARG A 75 -5.28 -9.32 6.08
N ASN A 76 -4.34 -8.92 6.95
CA ASN A 76 -3.82 -9.75 8.04
C ASN A 76 -4.75 -9.85 9.28
N GLY A 77 -5.88 -9.14 9.29
CA GLY A 77 -6.84 -9.17 10.41
C GLY A 77 -6.35 -8.53 11.71
N GLY A 78 -5.23 -7.80 11.69
CA GLY A 78 -4.70 -7.06 12.85
C GLY A 78 -4.17 -7.92 13.99
N GLN A 79 -3.94 -9.21 13.74
CA GLN A 79 -3.34 -10.12 14.72
C GLN A 79 -1.83 -9.87 14.74
N ALA A 80 -1.29 -9.57 15.92
CA ALA A 80 0.15 -9.49 16.18
C ALA A 80 0.56 -10.63 17.10
#